data_AF-A0A1H8KYK7-F1
#
_entry.id   AF-A0A1H8KYK7-F1
#
_cell.length_a   1.000
_cell.length_b   1.000
_cell.length_c   1.000
_cell.angle_alpha   90.00
_cell.angle_beta   90.00
_cell.angle_gamma   90.00
#
_symmetry.space_group_name_H-M   'P 1'
#
loop_
_entity.id
_entity.type
_entity.pdbx_description
1 polymer ?
#
loop_
_entity_poly.entity_id
_entity_poly.type
_entity_poly.pdbx_seq_one_letter_code
_entity_poly.pdbx_strand_id
1 'polypeptide(L)'
;MNYVELNKQHDELAGWLAATEWTVFGTLKFTDGHSISEHKAEAIVRKFFNSLDRAYLGRNLVDAGHRIERVVFKQVGSSGSNLHYHFVAQPCANAEQFCEAAKCKWDKASSFTMGYEHTIIERARSAANTSGYGLHEFWKIGSDTLCLQATYMSQCHPKIKPIQKLRCLLKMQAQNECIKESALLRVAIAERRKKIAAQTATY
;
A
#
# COMPACT_ATOMS: atom_id res chain seq x y z
N MET A 1 -29.44 11.50 0.91
CA MET A 1 -28.90 10.38 1.70
C MET A 1 -29.25 10.62 3.15
N ASN A 2 -29.90 9.67 3.85
CA ASN A 2 -30.31 9.86 5.24
C ASN A 2 -29.07 9.82 6.15
N TYR A 3 -28.79 10.90 6.86
CA TYR A 3 -27.61 11.03 7.73
C TYR A 3 -27.55 9.94 8.81
N VAL A 4 -28.71 9.52 9.32
CA VAL A 4 -28.81 8.45 10.34
C VAL A 4 -28.36 7.10 9.78
N GLU A 5 -28.76 6.79 8.54
CA GLU A 5 -28.39 5.55 7.87
C GLU A 5 -26.90 5.53 7.51
N LEU A 6 -26.35 6.68 7.08
CA LEU A 6 -24.92 6.81 6.79
C LEU A 6 -24.06 6.60 8.05
N ASN A 7 -24.48 7.17 9.19
CA ASN A 7 -23.80 6.97 10.46
C ASN A 7 -23.79 5.50 10.88
N LYS A 8 -24.94 4.84 10.76
CA LYS A 8 -25.07 3.42 11.08
C LYS A 8 -24.15 2.55 10.21
N GLN A 9 -24.14 2.79 8.90
CA GLN A 9 -23.27 2.05 7.96
C GLN A 9 -21.78 2.27 8.26
N HIS A 10 -21.40 3.51 8.56
CA HIS A 10 -20.05 3.84 8.98
C HIS A 10 -19.65 3.07 10.24
N ASP A 11 -20.48 3.12 11.28
CA ASP A 11 -20.18 2.53 12.59
C ASP A 11 -20.14 1.00 12.54
N GLU A 12 -21.05 0.38 11.78
CA GLU A 12 -21.04 -1.07 11.53
C GLU A 12 -19.77 -1.50 10.79
N LEU A 13 -19.37 -0.76 9.76
CA LEU A 13 -18.16 -1.05 8.99
C LEU A 13 -16.90 -0.82 9.83
N ALA A 14 -16.86 0.24 10.62
CA ALA A 14 -15.76 0.55 11.53
C ALA A 14 -15.59 -0.52 12.61
N GLY A 15 -16.70 -0.97 13.20
CA GLY A 15 -16.74 -2.04 14.19
C GLY A 15 -16.24 -3.37 13.61
N TRP A 16 -16.72 -3.73 12.42
CA TRP A 16 -16.28 -4.96 11.73
C TRP A 16 -14.79 -4.92 11.37
N LEU A 17 -14.28 -3.79 10.86
CA LEU A 17 -12.86 -3.62 10.58
C LEU A 17 -11.99 -3.71 11.83
N ALA A 18 -12.44 -3.11 12.94
CA ALA A 18 -11.72 -3.16 14.21
C ALA A 18 -11.66 -4.59 14.79
N ALA A 19 -12.72 -5.37 14.63
CA ALA A 19 -12.79 -6.75 15.12
C ALA A 19 -11.88 -7.74 14.38
N THR A 20 -11.45 -7.41 13.15
CA THR A 20 -10.64 -8.31 12.31
C THR A 20 -9.15 -8.30 12.70
N GLU A 21 -8.71 -7.36 13.56
CA GLU A 21 -7.32 -7.24 14.04
C GLU A 21 -6.27 -7.29 12.91
N TRP A 22 -6.48 -6.45 11.90
CA TRP A 22 -5.57 -6.32 10.75
C TRP A 22 -4.11 -6.14 11.18
N THR A 23 -3.22 -6.88 10.53
CA THR A 23 -1.77 -6.87 10.85
C THR A 23 -0.96 -5.93 9.97
N VAL A 24 -1.51 -5.50 8.83
CA VAL A 24 -0.84 -4.59 7.89
C VAL A 24 -1.76 -3.43 7.51
N PHE A 25 -1.15 -2.24 7.41
CA PHE A 25 -1.77 -1.05 6.85
C PHE A 25 -0.88 -0.47 5.74
N GLY A 26 -1.51 0.08 4.71
CA GLY A 26 -0.78 0.75 3.65
C GLY A 26 -1.49 1.95 3.04
N THR A 27 -0.69 2.85 2.49
CA THR A 27 -1.08 4.03 1.74
C THR A 27 -0.46 3.97 0.35
N LEU A 28 -1.31 3.86 -0.66
CA LEU A 28 -0.96 3.80 -2.07
C LEU A 28 -1.18 5.18 -2.69
N LYS A 29 -0.09 5.94 -2.86
CA LYS A 29 -0.11 7.27 -3.48
C LYS A 29 0.36 7.23 -4.93
N PHE A 30 -0.24 8.08 -5.74
CA PHE A 30 0.20 8.36 -7.11
C PHE A 30 1.12 9.58 -7.13
N THR A 31 1.99 9.65 -8.15
CA THR A 31 2.91 10.78 -8.37
C THR A 31 2.15 12.10 -8.50
N ASP A 32 0.98 12.04 -9.14
CA ASP A 32 0.02 13.13 -9.23
C ASP A 32 -1.38 12.56 -9.01
N GLY A 33 -1.83 12.61 -7.74
CA GLY A 33 -3.17 12.18 -7.34
C GLY A 33 -4.27 13.12 -7.82
N HIS A 34 -3.94 14.38 -8.15
CA HIS A 34 -4.90 15.40 -8.58
C HIS A 34 -5.33 15.24 -10.03
N SER A 35 -4.42 14.76 -10.88
CA SER A 35 -4.66 14.64 -12.33
C SER A 35 -4.99 13.23 -12.80
N ILE A 36 -4.71 12.19 -11.99
CA ILE A 36 -4.99 10.81 -12.39
C ILE A 36 -6.50 10.53 -12.40
N SER A 37 -7.01 9.97 -13.50
CA SER A 37 -8.42 9.57 -13.55
C SER A 37 -8.69 8.37 -12.64
N GLU A 38 -9.88 8.35 -12.04
CA GLU A 38 -10.31 7.29 -11.13
C GLU A 38 -10.22 5.90 -11.76
N HIS A 39 -10.73 5.75 -12.98
CA HIS A 39 -10.66 4.49 -13.73
C HIS A 39 -9.22 3.98 -13.89
N LYS A 40 -8.27 4.87 -14.19
CA LYS A 40 -6.86 4.50 -14.35
C LYS A 40 -6.23 4.14 -13.01
N ALA A 41 -6.51 4.92 -11.97
CA ALA A 41 -6.03 4.67 -10.63
C ALA A 41 -6.51 3.31 -10.10
N GLU A 42 -7.80 3.01 -10.25
CA GLU A 42 -8.38 1.72 -9.84
C GLU A 42 -7.74 0.55 -10.62
N ALA A 43 -7.55 0.69 -11.94
CA ALA A 43 -6.90 -0.33 -12.75
C ALA A 43 -5.46 -0.64 -12.26
N ILE A 44 -4.71 0.39 -11.86
CA ILE A 44 -3.36 0.23 -11.28
C ILE A 44 -3.44 -0.49 -9.93
N VAL A 45 -4.36 -0.10 -9.05
CA VAL A 45 -4.55 -0.74 -7.73
C VAL A 45 -4.94 -2.22 -7.87
N ARG A 46 -5.86 -2.54 -8.79
CA ARG A 46 -6.23 -3.93 -9.11
C ARG A 46 -5.04 -4.72 -9.63
N LYS A 47 -4.26 -4.16 -10.56
CA LYS A 47 -3.04 -4.79 -11.09
C LYS A 47 -2.01 -5.04 -9.99
N PHE A 48 -1.83 -4.07 -9.10
CA PHE A 48 -0.95 -4.18 -7.93
C PHE A 48 -1.33 -5.37 -7.06
N PHE A 49 -2.57 -5.44 -6.58
CA PHE A 49 -3.01 -6.53 -5.71
C PHE A 49 -2.97 -7.89 -6.41
N ASN A 50 -3.40 -7.98 -7.67
CA ASN A 50 -3.30 -9.21 -8.45
C ASN A 50 -1.85 -9.68 -8.66
N SER A 51 -0.89 -8.76 -8.74
CA SER A 51 0.54 -9.09 -8.82
C SER A 51 1.10 -9.50 -7.45
N LEU A 52 0.62 -8.86 -6.39
CA LEU A 52 0.99 -9.16 -5.00
C LEU A 52 0.48 -10.55 -4.60
N ASP A 53 -0.78 -10.89 -4.87
CA ASP A 53 -1.38 -12.20 -4.61
C ASP A 53 -0.55 -13.33 -5.27
N ARG A 54 -0.23 -13.18 -6.55
CA ARG A 54 0.56 -14.19 -7.28
C ARG A 54 1.99 -14.32 -6.78
N ALA A 55 2.54 -13.25 -6.23
CA ALA A 55 3.89 -13.25 -5.68
C ALA A 55 3.93 -13.87 -4.28
N TYR A 56 2.89 -13.61 -3.48
CA TYR A 56 2.79 -14.04 -2.09
C TYR A 56 2.25 -15.47 -1.94
N LEU A 57 1.13 -15.78 -2.62
CA LEU A 57 0.44 -17.07 -2.56
C LEU A 57 0.91 -18.05 -3.64
N GLY A 58 1.52 -17.55 -4.71
CA GLY A 58 1.84 -18.34 -5.89
C GLY A 58 0.66 -18.45 -6.87
N ARG A 59 0.95 -18.94 -8.08
CA ARG A 59 -0.03 -18.93 -9.18
C ARG A 59 -1.18 -19.90 -8.96
N ASN A 60 -0.90 -21.12 -8.51
CA ASN A 60 -1.91 -22.17 -8.34
C ASN A 60 -3.01 -21.77 -7.35
N LEU A 61 -2.65 -21.19 -6.20
CA LEU A 61 -3.63 -20.73 -5.20
C LEU A 61 -4.47 -19.56 -5.74
N VAL A 62 -3.84 -18.64 -6.48
CA VAL A 62 -4.56 -17.52 -7.12
C VAL A 62 -5.51 -18.03 -8.20
N ASP A 63 -5.09 -18.98 -9.02
CA ASP A 63 -5.93 -19.55 -10.07
C ASP A 63 -7.08 -20.38 -9.47
N ALA A 64 -6.91 -20.93 -8.25
CA ALA A 64 -7.97 -21.55 -7.45
C ALA A 64 -8.88 -20.53 -6.70
N GLY A 65 -8.70 -19.23 -6.92
CA GLY A 65 -9.56 -18.18 -6.34
C GLY A 65 -9.12 -17.64 -4.98
N HIS A 66 -8.02 -18.13 -4.40
CA HIS A 66 -7.49 -17.58 -3.14
C HIS A 66 -6.78 -16.24 -3.36
N ARG A 67 -7.01 -15.30 -2.46
CA ARG A 67 -6.33 -14.00 -2.43
C ARG A 67 -5.96 -13.66 -0.99
N ILE A 68 -5.07 -12.69 -0.83
CA ILE A 68 -4.72 -12.17 0.49
C ILE A 68 -5.90 -11.34 0.98
N GLU A 69 -6.36 -11.62 2.20
CA GLU A 69 -7.44 -10.86 2.81
C GLU A 69 -7.05 -9.40 2.99
N ARG A 70 -7.94 -8.52 2.55
CA ARG A 70 -7.72 -7.09 2.52
C ARG A 70 -9.01 -6.33 2.31
N VAL A 71 -9.01 -5.11 2.82
CA VAL A 71 -10.03 -4.10 2.49
C VAL A 71 -9.32 -2.87 1.97
N VAL A 72 -9.84 -2.32 0.86
CA VAL A 72 -9.21 -1.23 0.13
C VAL A 72 -10.16 -0.04 0.11
N PHE A 73 -9.62 1.11 0.52
CA PHE A 73 -10.36 2.35 0.70
C PHE A 73 -9.87 3.40 -0.30
N LYS A 74 -10.77 3.97 -1.08
CA LYS A 74 -10.54 5.13 -1.94
C LYS A 74 -10.56 6.40 -1.11
N GLN A 75 -9.62 7.31 -1.36
CA GLN A 75 -9.53 8.61 -0.73
C GLN A 75 -9.17 9.70 -1.76
N VAL A 76 -9.69 10.92 -1.57
CA VAL A 76 -9.50 12.10 -2.43
C VAL A 76 -8.85 13.27 -1.68
N GLY A 77 -8.52 13.08 -0.40
CA GLY A 77 -7.94 14.07 0.49
C GLY A 77 -8.89 15.21 0.86
N SER A 78 -8.38 16.11 1.70
CA SER A 78 -9.09 17.33 2.10
C SER A 78 -9.47 18.21 0.90
N SER A 79 -8.58 18.31 -0.11
CA SER A 79 -8.84 19.06 -1.34
C SER A 79 -9.95 18.46 -2.21
N GLY A 80 -10.34 17.20 -1.98
CA GLY A 80 -11.37 16.50 -2.78
C GLY A 80 -10.93 16.04 -4.15
N SER A 81 -9.64 16.15 -4.46
CA SER A 81 -9.07 15.86 -5.77
C SER A 81 -7.81 15.00 -5.71
N ASN A 82 -7.14 14.89 -4.55
CA ASN A 82 -5.93 14.10 -4.40
C ASN A 82 -6.27 12.61 -4.26
N LEU A 83 -6.49 11.93 -5.38
CA LEU A 83 -6.83 10.52 -5.39
C LEU A 83 -5.66 9.67 -4.86
N HIS A 84 -5.95 8.84 -3.86
CA HIS A 84 -5.05 7.84 -3.30
C HIS A 84 -5.86 6.72 -2.67
N TYR A 85 -5.20 5.63 -2.29
CA TYR A 85 -5.88 4.50 -1.67
C TYR A 85 -5.22 4.12 -0.37
N HIS A 86 -6.04 3.76 0.62
CA HIS A 86 -5.58 3.03 1.79
C HIS A 86 -5.97 1.58 1.68
N PHE A 87 -5.26 0.72 2.41
CA PHE A 87 -5.71 -0.64 2.58
C PHE A 87 -5.27 -1.20 3.92
N VAL A 88 -6.01 -2.21 4.35
CA VAL A 88 -5.64 -3.13 5.41
C VAL A 88 -5.48 -4.51 4.82
N ALA A 89 -4.56 -5.31 5.36
CA ALA A 89 -4.36 -6.67 4.90
C ALA A 89 -4.02 -7.63 6.05
N GLN A 90 -4.41 -8.89 5.87
CA GLN A 90 -4.11 -9.99 6.76
C GLN A 90 -3.29 -11.06 6.02
N PRO A 91 -1.97 -10.87 5.87
CA PRO A 91 -1.09 -11.90 5.34
C PRO A 91 -1.10 -13.17 6.19
N CYS A 92 -1.08 -14.34 5.54
CA CYS A 92 -0.98 -15.64 6.24
C CYS A 92 0.43 -15.96 6.80
N ALA A 93 1.44 -15.15 6.45
CA ALA A 93 2.82 -15.30 6.93
C ALA A 93 3.35 -13.97 7.51
N ASN A 94 4.66 -13.86 7.68
CA ASN A 94 5.30 -12.71 8.33
C ASN A 94 4.87 -11.37 7.69
N ALA A 95 4.30 -10.47 8.51
CA ALA A 95 3.77 -9.18 8.11
C ALA A 95 4.85 -8.23 7.56
N GLU A 96 6.06 -8.24 8.10
CA GLU A 96 7.17 -7.39 7.62
C GLU A 96 7.57 -7.80 6.20
N GLN A 97 7.71 -9.09 5.95
CA GLN A 97 8.02 -9.61 4.62
C GLN A 97 6.92 -9.30 3.60
N PHE A 98 5.65 -9.33 4.05
CA PHE A 98 4.52 -8.88 3.22
C PHE A 98 4.64 -7.39 2.89
N CYS A 99 4.87 -6.52 3.88
CA CYS A 99 4.99 -5.08 3.67
C CYS A 99 6.08 -4.75 2.65
N GLU A 100 7.24 -5.40 2.77
CA GLU A 100 8.36 -5.18 1.86
C GLU A 100 8.07 -5.67 0.43
N ALA A 101 7.47 -6.85 0.31
CA ALA A 101 6.99 -7.35 -0.97
C ALA A 101 5.97 -6.39 -1.60
N ALA A 102 5.04 -5.87 -0.80
CA ALA A 102 4.01 -4.95 -1.25
C ALA A 102 4.60 -3.62 -1.73
N LYS A 103 5.56 -3.01 -1.02
CA LYS A 103 6.25 -1.79 -1.48
C LYS A 103 6.93 -2.01 -2.83
N CYS A 104 7.67 -3.11 -2.97
CA CYS A 104 8.34 -3.46 -4.23
C CYS A 104 7.35 -3.66 -5.38
N LYS A 105 6.18 -4.22 -5.08
CA LYS A 105 5.13 -4.45 -6.08
C LYS A 105 4.40 -3.19 -6.47
N TRP A 106 4.19 -2.27 -5.54
CA TRP A 106 3.57 -0.98 -5.81
C TRP A 106 4.48 -0.13 -6.71
N ASP A 107 5.76 -0.01 -6.36
CA ASP A 107 6.78 0.68 -7.14
C ASP A 107 6.82 0.23 -8.62
N LYS A 108 6.66 -1.09 -8.85
CA LYS A 108 6.66 -1.68 -10.20
C LYS A 108 5.28 -1.75 -10.85
N ALA A 109 4.21 -1.31 -10.19
CA ALA A 109 2.86 -1.44 -10.72
C ALA A 109 2.64 -0.52 -11.92
N SER A 110 3.19 0.70 -11.86
CA SER A 110 3.00 1.75 -12.85
C SER A 110 4.00 2.90 -12.65
N SER A 111 4.33 3.62 -13.72
CA SER A 111 5.12 4.87 -13.68
C SER A 111 4.40 6.02 -12.96
N PHE A 112 3.10 5.86 -12.68
CA PHE A 112 2.28 6.83 -11.95
C PHE A 112 2.31 6.61 -10.43
N THR A 113 3.09 5.66 -9.92
CA THR A 113 3.18 5.40 -8.46
C THR A 113 4.28 6.25 -7.84
N MET A 114 4.10 6.67 -6.58
CA MET A 114 5.07 7.48 -5.82
C MET A 114 6.44 6.80 -5.54
N GLY A 115 6.65 5.59 -6.06
CA GLY A 115 7.89 4.83 -5.90
C GLY A 115 8.06 4.22 -4.51
N TYR A 116 9.02 3.30 -4.39
CA TYR A 116 9.24 2.50 -3.18
C TYR A 116 9.48 3.36 -1.92
N GLU A 117 10.30 4.41 -1.99
CA GLU A 117 10.72 5.20 -0.81
C GLU A 117 9.60 6.03 -0.18
N HIS A 118 8.65 6.49 -0.99
CA HIS A 118 7.52 7.31 -0.52
C HIS A 118 6.26 6.48 -0.25
N THR A 119 6.36 5.15 -0.39
CA THR A 119 5.25 4.23 -0.17
C THR A 119 5.24 3.74 1.27
N ILE A 120 4.17 4.07 1.99
CA ILE A 120 3.97 3.66 3.37
C ILE A 120 3.16 2.37 3.38
N ILE A 121 3.82 1.24 3.62
CA ILE A 121 3.17 -0.04 3.91
C ILE A 121 3.91 -0.63 5.10
N GLU A 122 3.22 -0.76 6.23
CA GLU A 122 3.82 -1.11 7.51
C GLU A 122 2.90 -2.00 8.33
N ARG A 123 3.44 -2.57 9.42
CA ARG A 123 2.61 -3.27 10.40
C ARG A 123 1.55 -2.31 10.95
N ALA A 124 0.32 -2.78 11.02
CA ALA A 124 -0.74 -2.06 11.68
C ALA A 124 -0.37 -1.86 13.16
N ARG A 125 -0.47 -0.62 13.63
CA ARG A 125 -0.11 -0.25 15.01
C ARG A 125 -1.22 -0.58 15.99
N SER A 126 -2.47 -0.48 15.55
CA SER A 126 -3.66 -0.83 16.32
C SER A 126 -4.86 -0.99 15.39
N ALA A 127 -5.69 -2.01 15.61
CA ALA A 127 -6.88 -2.26 14.81
C ALA A 127 -7.83 -1.05 14.75
N ALA A 128 -8.04 -0.36 15.88
CA ALA A 128 -8.93 0.79 15.99
C ALA A 128 -8.46 2.01 15.17
N ASN A 129 -7.17 2.39 15.25
CA ASN A 129 -6.65 3.49 14.43
C ASN A 129 -6.69 3.15 12.95
N THR A 130 -6.42 1.88 12.61
CA THR A 130 -6.39 1.41 11.24
C THR A 130 -7.79 1.41 10.59
N SER A 131 -8.83 1.01 11.33
CA SER A 131 -10.22 1.07 10.86
C SER A 131 -10.73 2.52 10.73
N GLY A 132 -10.46 3.37 11.73
CA GLY A 132 -10.84 4.77 11.70
C GLY A 132 -10.16 5.56 10.56
N TYR A 133 -8.90 5.27 10.27
CA TYR A 133 -8.15 5.97 9.21
C TYR A 133 -8.63 5.58 7.80
N GLY A 134 -8.99 4.32 7.58
CA GLY A 134 -9.52 3.86 6.29
C GLY A 134 -10.86 4.51 5.92
N LEU A 135 -11.70 4.77 6.92
CA LEU A 135 -13.05 5.32 6.76
C LEU A 135 -13.14 6.84 6.91
N HIS A 136 -12.02 7.54 7.03
CA HIS A 136 -12.00 8.98 7.27
C HIS A 136 -12.82 9.79 6.23
N GLU A 137 -12.89 9.30 4.99
CA GLU A 137 -13.62 9.94 3.90
C GLU A 137 -15.01 9.37 3.63
N PHE A 138 -15.47 8.40 4.42
CA PHE A 138 -16.80 7.81 4.26
C PHE A 138 -17.91 8.87 4.32
N TRP A 139 -17.72 9.91 5.14
CA TRP A 139 -18.64 11.04 5.22
C TRP A 139 -18.73 11.89 3.95
N LYS A 140 -17.70 11.85 3.09
CA LYS A 140 -17.58 12.66 1.88
C LYS A 140 -18.01 11.91 0.62
N ILE A 141 -17.65 10.62 0.52
CA ILE A 141 -17.89 9.79 -0.67
C ILE A 141 -18.75 8.56 -0.40
N GLY A 142 -19.23 8.37 0.84
CA GLY A 142 -20.16 7.30 1.21
C GLY A 142 -19.60 5.91 0.96
N SER A 143 -20.45 5.01 0.46
CA SER A 143 -20.10 3.63 0.11
C SER A 143 -18.99 3.54 -0.95
N ASP A 144 -18.79 4.59 -1.76
CA ASP A 144 -17.76 4.62 -2.79
C ASP A 144 -16.33 4.71 -2.20
N THR A 145 -16.22 4.91 -0.87
CA THR A 145 -14.97 4.70 -0.14
C THR A 145 -14.46 3.26 -0.33
N LEU A 146 -15.32 2.25 -0.43
CA LEU A 146 -14.84 0.88 -0.61
C LEU A 146 -14.53 0.57 -2.07
N CYS A 147 -13.26 0.30 -2.37
CA CYS A 147 -12.85 -0.23 -3.66
C CYS A 147 -13.12 -1.75 -3.70
N LEU A 148 -14.37 -2.12 -4.02
CA LEU A 148 -14.82 -3.51 -4.04
C LEU A 148 -14.01 -4.38 -5.03
N GLN A 149 -13.55 -3.79 -6.14
CA GLN A 149 -12.77 -4.49 -7.15
C GLN A 149 -11.35 -4.89 -6.69
N ALA A 150 -10.85 -4.28 -5.62
CA ALA A 150 -9.55 -4.57 -5.03
C ALA A 150 -9.64 -5.20 -3.63
N THR A 151 -10.80 -5.12 -2.99
CA THR A 151 -11.10 -5.72 -1.69
C THR A 151 -11.32 -7.23 -1.83
N TYR A 152 -10.88 -8.01 -0.86
CA TYR A 152 -11.12 -9.44 -0.80
C TYR A 152 -11.20 -9.93 0.65
N MET A 153 -12.26 -10.65 0.97
CA MET A 153 -12.45 -11.34 2.24
C MET A 153 -12.78 -12.80 1.97
N SER A 154 -12.06 -13.73 2.62
CA SER A 154 -12.39 -15.15 2.60
C SER A 154 -13.02 -15.54 3.94
N GLN A 155 -13.77 -16.65 3.95
CA GLN A 155 -14.20 -17.30 5.19
C GLN A 155 -13.23 -18.41 5.61
N CYS A 156 -12.24 -18.75 4.76
CA CYS A 156 -11.37 -19.91 4.95
C CYS A 156 -9.91 -19.60 4.58
N HIS A 157 -8.99 -19.82 5.54
CA HIS A 157 -7.55 -19.57 5.40
C HIS A 157 -6.80 -20.88 5.13
N PRO A 158 -6.24 -21.10 3.93
CA PRO A 158 -5.32 -22.20 3.73
C PRO A 158 -4.03 -21.97 4.52
N LYS A 159 -3.44 -23.02 5.11
CA LYS A 159 -2.10 -22.94 5.71
C LYS A 159 -1.05 -22.86 4.61
N ILE A 160 -0.50 -21.67 4.36
CA ILE A 160 0.44 -21.42 3.27
C ILE A 160 1.88 -21.48 3.80
N LYS A 161 2.74 -22.30 3.17
CA LYS A 161 4.20 -22.24 3.40
C LYS A 161 4.80 -21.15 2.51
N PRO A 162 5.71 -20.30 3.00
CA PRO A 162 6.34 -19.27 2.19
C PRO A 162 7.07 -19.89 0.99
N ILE A 163 6.63 -19.55 -0.22
CA ILE A 163 7.13 -20.10 -1.49
C ILE A 163 8.48 -19.46 -1.84
N GLN A 164 9.32 -20.16 -2.62
CA GLN A 164 10.59 -19.69 -3.21
C GLN A 164 10.57 -18.26 -3.77
N LYS A 165 9.41 -17.75 -4.23
CA LYS A 165 9.25 -16.37 -4.71
C LYS A 165 9.47 -15.32 -3.62
N LEU A 166 9.18 -15.63 -2.36
CA LEU A 166 9.52 -14.77 -1.22
C LEU A 166 11.03 -14.55 -1.12
N ARG A 167 11.83 -15.59 -1.38
CA ARG A 167 13.30 -15.47 -1.45
C ARG A 167 13.74 -14.55 -2.59
N CYS A 168 13.05 -14.57 -3.74
CA CYS A 168 13.32 -13.65 -4.85
C CYS A 168 12.95 -12.20 -4.48
N LEU A 169 11.84 -11.99 -3.76
CA LEU A 169 11.45 -10.67 -3.27
C LEU A 169 12.42 -10.14 -2.21
N LEU A 170 12.90 -10.99 -1.31
CA LEU A 170 13.95 -10.64 -0.34
C LEU A 170 15.28 -10.28 -1.05
N LYS A 171 15.62 -10.94 -2.16
CA LYS A 171 16.77 -10.55 -3.00
C LYS A 171 16.55 -9.19 -3.66
N MET A 172 15.35 -8.93 -4.18
CA MET A 172 14.99 -7.62 -4.73
C MET A 172 15.04 -6.51 -3.66
N GLN A 173 14.62 -6.80 -2.43
CA GLN A 173 14.77 -5.89 -1.30
C GLN A 173 16.25 -5.57 -1.05
N ALA A 174 17.12 -6.59 -0.95
CA ALA A 174 18.55 -6.37 -0.77
C ALA A 174 19.16 -5.52 -1.90
N GLN A 175 18.69 -5.73 -3.14
CA GLN A 175 19.11 -4.92 -4.27
C GLN A 175 18.61 -3.46 -4.17
N ASN A 176 17.35 -3.26 -3.75
CA ASN A 176 16.81 -1.92 -3.52
C ASN A 176 17.58 -1.19 -2.41
N GLU A 177 17.87 -1.86 -1.28
CA GLU A 177 18.71 -1.32 -0.20
C GLU A 177 20.11 -0.93 -0.70
N CYS A 178 20.75 -1.77 -1.50
CA CYS A 178 22.05 -1.46 -2.10
C CYS A 178 21.98 -0.23 -3.04
N ILE A 179 20.91 -0.11 -3.83
CA ILE A 179 20.69 1.06 -4.68
C ILE A 179 20.51 2.32 -3.83
N LYS A 180 19.77 2.26 -2.73
CA LYS A 180 19.58 3.38 -1.79
C LYS A 180 20.91 3.81 -1.18
N GLU A 181 21.68 2.88 -0.62
CA GLU A 181 22.98 3.16 -0.03
C GLU A 181 23.92 3.81 -1.05
N SER A 182 23.94 3.31 -2.28
CA SER A 182 24.73 3.91 -3.35
C SER A 182 24.26 5.32 -3.72
N ALA A 183 22.95 5.58 -3.74
CA ALA A 183 22.40 6.90 -4.02
C ALA A 183 22.75 7.91 -2.93
N LEU A 184 22.58 7.54 -1.66
CA LEU A 184 22.96 8.36 -0.50
C LEU A 184 24.45 8.72 -0.53
N LEU A 185 25.31 7.74 -0.84
CA LEU A 185 26.74 7.97 -0.94
C LEU A 185 27.09 8.98 -2.05
N ARG A 186 26.41 8.92 -3.21
CA ARG A 186 26.61 9.88 -4.31
C ARG A 186 26.21 11.30 -3.90
N VAL A 187 25.10 11.46 -3.19
CA VAL A 187 24.65 12.76 -2.67
C VAL A 187 25.67 13.32 -1.69
N ALA A 188 26.11 12.52 -0.72
CA ALA A 188 27.12 12.94 0.26
C ALA A 188 28.46 13.34 -0.40
N ILE A 189 28.90 12.61 -1.43
CA ILE A 189 30.09 12.98 -2.22
C ILE A 189 29.89 14.32 -2.94
N ALA A 190 28.71 14.53 -3.55
CA ALA A 190 28.40 15.78 -4.26
C ALA A 190 28.37 16.98 -3.30
N GLU A 191 27.79 16.84 -2.11
CA GLU A 191 27.79 17.86 -1.07
C GLU A 191 29.21 18.17 -0.58
N ARG A 192 30.02 17.14 -0.33
CA ARG A 192 31.42 17.33 0.07
C ARG A 192 32.23 18.06 -1.00
N ARG A 193 32.02 17.74 -2.28
CA ARG A 193 32.65 18.45 -3.42
C ARG A 193 32.24 19.91 -3.47
N LYS A 194 30.95 20.23 -3.29
CA LYS A 194 30.47 21.62 -3.22
C LYS A 194 31.13 22.38 -2.06
N LYS A 195 31.26 21.76 -0.89
CA LYS A 195 31.89 22.38 0.29
C LYS A 195 33.37 22.69 0.05
N ILE A 196 34.10 21.76 -0.57
CA ILE A 196 35.51 21.98 -0.95
C ILE A 196 35.62 23.12 -1.96
N ALA A 197 34.78 23.12 -3.02
CA ALA A 197 34.78 24.16 -4.04
C ALA A 197 34.51 25.55 -3.45
N ALA A 198 33.57 25.65 -2.49
CA ALA A 198 33.28 26.89 -1.79
C ALA A 198 34.45 27.40 -0.92
N GLN A 199 35.21 26.49 -0.29
CA GLN A 199 36.39 26.85 0.52
C GLN A 199 37.58 27.32 -0.34
N THR A 200 37.76 26.74 -1.53
CA THR A 200 38.80 27.18 -2.49
C THR A 200 38.47 28.50 -3.18
N ALA A 201 37.20 28.93 -3.20
CA ALA A 201 36.80 30.20 -3.82
C ALA A 201 36.96 31.43 -2.90
N THR A 202 37.36 31.22 -1.64
CA THR A 202 37.59 32.26 -0.62
C THR A 202 39.07 32.65 -0.43
N TYR A 203 39.96 32.16 -1.29
CA TYR A 203 41.38 32.54 -1.38
C TYR A 203 41.66 33.14 -2.75
#